data_AF-A0A928Y6M2-F1
#
_entry.id   AF-A0A928Y6M2-F1
#
_cell.length_a   1.000
_cell.length_b   1.000
_cell.length_c   1.000
_cell.angle_alpha   90.00
_cell.angle_beta   90.00
_cell.angle_gamma   90.00
#
_symmetry.space_group_name_H-M   'P 1'
#
loop_
_entity.id
_entity.type
_entity.pdbx_description
1 polymer ?
#
loop_
_entity_poly.entity_id
_entity_poly.type
_entity_poly.pdbx_seq_one_letter_code
_entity_poly.pdbx_strand_id
1 'polypeptide(L)'
;MDGSYVKAHQQSAGTVGQQSQVIGKSHAGNNTKIHLAGDSYGLPVEFEITGREVNDCSATPDLIARLLDAQTLVAYRGYDSECIREQIMKKEREHRL
;
A
#
# COMPACT_ATOMS: atom_id res chain seq x y z
N MET A 1 9.33 0.15 -2.03
CA MET A 1 7.97 -0.21 -1.62
C MET A 1 7.82 -1.70 -1.63
N ASP A 2 7.29 -2.24 -0.55
CA ASP A 2 7.02 -3.67 -0.39
C ASP A 2 5.69 -3.85 0.36
N GLY A 3 5.11 -5.04 0.25
CA GLY A 3 3.91 -5.46 0.96
C GLY A 3 4.21 -6.67 1.82
N SER A 4 3.79 -6.62 3.09
CA SER A 4 3.77 -7.79 3.98
C SER A 4 2.33 -8.14 4.34
N TYR A 5 2.05 -9.42 4.58
CA TYR A 5 0.72 -9.85 5.04
C TYR A 5 0.80 -10.40 6.47
N VAL A 6 -0.18 -10.01 7.29
CA VAL A 6 -0.30 -10.41 8.68
C VAL A 6 -1.61 -11.17 8.86
N LYS A 7 -1.58 -12.26 9.62
CA LYS A 7 -2.78 -13.03 9.94
C LYS A 7 -3.55 -12.31 11.04
N ALA A 8 -4.83 -12.07 10.79
CA ALA A 8 -5.72 -11.50 11.77
C ALA A 8 -6.21 -12.60 12.73
N HIS A 9 -6.51 -12.24 13.97
CA HIS A 9 -7.10 -13.19 14.91
C HIS A 9 -8.46 -13.68 14.37
N GLN A 10 -8.81 -14.94 14.60
CA GLN A 10 -10.04 -15.51 14.02
C GLN A 10 -11.33 -14.76 14.38
N GLN A 11 -11.34 -14.08 15.54
CA GLN A 11 -12.44 -13.26 16.04
C GLN A 11 -12.23 -11.74 15.86
N SER A 12 -11.20 -11.30 15.14
CA SER A 12 -10.94 -9.86 14.95
C SER A 12 -11.81 -9.21 13.88
N ALA A 13 -12.68 -9.97 13.22
CA ALA A 13 -13.57 -9.51 12.17
C ALA A 13 -15.03 -9.52 12.64
N GLY A 14 -15.84 -8.58 12.15
CA GLY A 14 -17.29 -8.56 12.37
C GLY A 14 -17.80 -7.57 13.41
N THR A 15 -16.98 -6.60 13.84
CA THR A 15 -17.46 -5.45 14.61
C THR A 15 -18.57 -4.70 13.87
N VAL A 16 -19.63 -4.33 14.58
CA VAL A 16 -20.76 -3.57 14.04
C VAL A 16 -20.32 -2.12 13.79
N GLY A 17 -20.32 -1.69 12.54
CA GLY A 17 -19.95 -0.34 12.12
C GLY A 17 -19.82 -0.22 10.60
N GLN A 18 -19.84 1.02 10.09
CA GLN A 18 -19.67 1.30 8.66
C GLN A 18 -18.19 1.42 8.23
N GLN A 19 -17.27 1.48 9.19
CA GLN A 19 -15.85 1.60 8.91
C GLN A 19 -15.24 0.24 8.58
N SER A 20 -14.43 0.21 7.52
CA SER A 20 -13.66 -0.98 7.15
C SER A 20 -12.70 -1.36 8.29
N GLN A 21 -12.69 -2.64 8.65
CA GLN A 21 -11.71 -3.21 9.59
C GLN A 21 -10.40 -3.55 8.91
N VAL A 22 -10.32 -3.41 7.59
CA VAL A 22 -9.10 -3.65 6.83
C VAL A 22 -8.61 -5.11 6.98
N ILE A 23 -9.58 -6.03 7.10
CA ILE A 23 -9.35 -7.47 7.23
C ILE A 23 -10.02 -8.15 6.04
N GLY A 24 -9.19 -8.84 5.27
CA GLY A 24 -9.56 -9.59 4.08
C GLY A 24 -9.70 -11.08 4.30
N LYS A 25 -10.61 -11.71 3.57
CA LYS A 25 -10.69 -13.17 3.50
C LYS A 25 -9.69 -13.70 2.49
N SER A 26 -9.02 -14.79 2.84
CA SER A 26 -8.10 -15.48 1.95
C SER A 26 -8.11 -16.98 2.22
N HIS A 27 -7.42 -17.76 1.38
CA HIS A 27 -7.31 -19.22 1.57
C HIS A 27 -6.74 -19.61 2.95
N ALA A 28 -5.88 -18.76 3.55
CA ALA A 28 -5.26 -19.02 4.86
C ALA A 28 -6.08 -18.46 6.05
N GLY A 29 -7.31 -17.98 5.79
CA GLY A 29 -8.17 -17.30 6.76
C GLY A 29 -8.15 -15.78 6.60
N ASN A 30 -8.41 -15.10 7.71
CA ASN A 30 -8.48 -13.63 7.78
C ASN A 30 -7.09 -13.02 7.84
N ASN A 31 -6.82 -12.07 6.94
CA ASN A 31 -5.51 -11.47 6.79
C ASN A 31 -5.61 -10.00 6.38
N THR A 32 -4.58 -9.25 6.73
CA THR A 32 -4.39 -7.85 6.37
C THR A 32 -3.07 -7.73 5.60
N LYS A 33 -2.96 -6.75 4.72
CA LYS A 33 -1.73 -6.34 4.04
C LYS A 33 -1.25 -5.00 4.60
N ILE A 34 0.05 -4.89 4.76
CA ILE A 34 0.77 -3.66 5.11
C ILE A 34 1.63 -3.32 3.88
N HIS A 35 1.26 -2.27 3.17
CA HIS A 35 2.06 -1.71 2.09
C HIS A 35 2.96 -0.62 2.70
N LEU A 36 4.27 -0.75 2.52
CA LEU A 36 5.25 0.13 3.14
C LEU A 36 6.17 0.74 2.10
N ALA A 37 6.39 2.03 2.20
CA ALA A 37 7.48 2.75 1.57
C ALA A 37 8.53 3.10 2.62
N GLY A 38 9.79 2.79 2.29
CA GLY A 38 10.94 3.18 3.10
C GLY A 38 11.87 4.10 2.31
N ASP A 39 12.66 4.89 3.02
CA ASP A 39 13.73 5.68 2.43
C ASP A 39 14.97 4.84 2.10
N SER A 40 16.03 5.49 1.63
CA SER A 40 17.30 4.83 1.30
C SER A 40 18.04 4.25 2.51
N TYR A 41 17.68 4.64 3.73
CA TYR A 41 18.23 4.11 4.98
C TYR A 41 17.40 2.95 5.54
N GLY A 42 16.31 2.58 4.86
CA GLY A 42 15.38 1.54 5.29
C GLY A 42 14.44 1.99 6.41
N LEU A 43 14.32 3.30 6.65
CA LEU A 43 13.35 3.83 7.60
C LEU A 43 11.97 3.93 6.94
N PRO A 44 10.90 3.52 7.64
CA PRO A 44 9.54 3.65 7.12
C PRO A 44 9.18 5.12 6.96
N VAL A 45 8.77 5.50 5.75
CA VAL A 45 8.33 6.87 5.43
C VAL A 45 6.81 6.95 5.41
N GLU A 46 6.17 6.00 4.73
CA GLU A 46 4.72 5.96 4.61
C GLU A 46 4.20 4.54 4.51
N PHE A 47 2.98 4.32 4.98
CA PHE A 47 2.31 3.02 4.89
C PHE A 47 0.82 3.13 4.60
N GLU A 48 0.27 2.06 4.04
CA GLU A 48 -1.15 1.85 3.83
C GLU A 48 -1.51 0.44 4.28
N ILE A 49 -2.67 0.28 4.93
CA ILE A 49 -3.14 -1.02 5.40
C ILE A 49 -4.39 -1.37 4.60
N THR A 50 -4.43 -2.57 4.03
CA THR A 50 -5.58 -3.03 3.24
C THR A 50 -6.00 -4.45 3.61
N GLY A 51 -7.22 -4.85 3.24
CA GLY A 51 -7.61 -6.26 3.28
C GLY A 51 -6.74 -7.08 2.32
N ARG A 52 -6.46 -8.35 2.64
CA ARG A 52 -5.58 -9.19 1.80
C ARG A 52 -6.07 -9.36 0.35
N GLU A 53 -7.37 -9.26 0.11
CA GLU A 53 -7.99 -9.33 -1.21
C GLU A 53 -7.68 -8.11 -2.10
N VAL A 54 -7.29 -6.99 -1.49
CA VAL A 54 -6.94 -5.78 -2.23
C VAL A 54 -5.62 -6.03 -2.96
N ASN A 55 -5.61 -5.79 -4.26
CA ASN A 55 -4.39 -5.91 -5.05
C ASN A 55 -3.44 -4.74 -4.73
N ASP A 56 -2.13 -4.96 -4.87
CA ASP A 56 -1.15 -3.95 -4.44
C ASP A 56 -1.25 -2.69 -5.33
N CYS A 57 -1.51 -2.84 -6.63
CA CYS A 57 -1.75 -1.73 -7.55
C CYS A 57 -2.94 -0.82 -7.15
N SER A 58 -3.96 -1.33 -6.47
CA SER A 58 -5.12 -0.57 -6.04
C SER A 58 -4.85 0.22 -4.75
N ALA A 59 -3.94 -0.27 -3.90
CA ALA A 59 -3.52 0.44 -2.69
C ALA A 59 -2.43 1.49 -2.97
N THR A 60 -1.68 1.30 -4.05
CA THR A 60 -0.50 2.12 -4.38
C THR A 60 -0.81 3.61 -4.62
N PRO A 61 -1.90 4.02 -5.29
CA PRO A 61 -2.11 5.42 -5.62
C PRO A 61 -2.23 6.34 -4.41
N ASP A 62 -2.92 5.87 -3.36
CA ASP A 62 -3.07 6.61 -2.11
C ASP A 62 -1.74 6.73 -1.37
N LEU A 63 -0.94 5.65 -1.39
CA LEU A 63 0.38 5.63 -0.79
C LEU A 63 1.34 6.59 -1.51
N ILE A 64 1.34 6.63 -2.85
CA ILE A 64 2.16 7.56 -3.66
C ILE A 64 1.72 9.02 -3.48
N ALA A 65 0.43 9.27 -3.34
CA ALA A 65 -0.08 10.62 -3.10
C ALA A 65 0.53 11.22 -1.82
N ARG A 66 0.67 10.41 -0.76
CA ARG A 66 1.22 10.82 0.53
C ARG A 66 2.75 10.80 0.62
N LEU A 67 3.43 10.12 -0.31
CA LEU A 67 4.89 10.09 -0.31
C LEU A 67 5.50 11.50 -0.44
N LEU A 68 6.54 11.73 0.36
CA LEU A 68 7.49 12.81 0.15
C LEU A 68 8.22 12.63 -1.19
N ASP A 69 8.85 13.70 -1.65
CA ASP A 69 9.58 13.67 -2.91
C ASP A 69 10.70 12.66 -2.90
N ALA A 70 10.73 11.84 -3.94
CA ALA A 70 11.76 10.84 -4.16
C ALA A 70 12.31 10.99 -5.57
N GLN A 71 13.64 11.00 -5.69
CA GLN A 71 14.31 10.97 -6.99
C GLN A 71 14.17 9.59 -7.66
N THR A 72 14.02 8.53 -6.86
CA THR A 72 13.93 7.16 -7.35
C THR A 72 12.98 6.38 -6.47
N LEU A 73 12.05 5.66 -7.09
CA LEU A 73 11.13 4.75 -6.42
C LEU A 73 11.42 3.32 -6.88
N VAL A 74 11.83 2.47 -5.95
CA VAL A 74 11.97 1.03 -6.18
C VAL A 74 10.78 0.33 -5.54
N ALA A 75 10.07 -0.51 -6.28
CA ALA A 75 8.90 -1.22 -5.79
C ALA A 75 8.88 -2.68 -6.27
N TYR A 76 8.15 -3.53 -5.54
CA TYR A 76 7.86 -4.89 -6.00
C TYR A 76 7.04 -4.85 -7.31
N ARG A 77 7.18 -5.91 -8.12
CA ARG A 77 6.43 -6.04 -9.39
C ARG A 77 4.92 -5.89 -9.22
N GLY A 78 4.36 -6.29 -8.07
CA GLY A 78 2.93 -6.13 -7.77
C GLY A 78 2.44 -4.68 -7.78
N TYR A 79 3.35 -3.70 -7.78
CA TYR A 79 3.09 -2.26 -7.82
C TYR A 79 3.33 -1.65 -9.22
N ASP A 80 3.78 -2.45 -10.19
CA ASP A 80 4.08 -1.96 -11.55
C ASP A 80 2.81 -2.01 -12.42
N SER A 81 2.09 -0.90 -12.46
CA SER A 81 1.03 -0.66 -13.44
C SER A 81 1.26 0.65 -14.19
N GLU A 82 0.70 0.74 -15.40
CA GLU A 82 0.77 1.97 -16.20
C GLU A 82 0.24 3.18 -15.44
N CYS A 83 -0.91 3.05 -14.79
CA CYS A 83 -1.53 4.10 -13.99
C CYS A 83 -0.61 4.62 -12.87
N ILE A 84 0.10 3.70 -12.20
CA ILE A 84 1.07 4.05 -11.15
C ILE A 84 2.28 4.78 -11.74
N ARG A 85 2.83 4.29 -12.85
CA ARG A 85 3.94 4.94 -13.55
C ARG A 85 3.56 6.35 -14.00
N GLU A 86 2.37 6.54 -14.57
CA GLU A 86 1.85 7.85 -14.94
C GLU A 86 1.71 8.80 -13.74
N GLN A 87 1.21 8.30 -12.61
CA GLN A 87 1.08 9.08 -11.38
C GLN A 87 2.43 9.56 -10.85
N ILE A 88 3.45 8.68 -10.84
CA ILE A 88 4.82 9.03 -10.41
C ILE A 88 5.40 10.11 -11.33
N MET A 89 5.30 9.93 -12.65
CA MET A 89 5.80 10.89 -13.65
C MET A 89 5.07 12.25 -13.58
N LYS A 90 3.79 12.26 -13.17
CA LYS A 90 3.04 13.49 -12.95
C LYS A 90 3.56 14.21 -11.69
N LYS A 91 3.70 13.50 -10.58
CA LYS A 91 4.19 14.04 -9.31
C LYS A 91 5.61 14.61 -9.46
N GLU A 92 6.51 13.92 -10.17
CA GLU A 92 7.87 14.42 -10.44
C GLU A 92 7.88 15.76 -11.19
N ARG A 93 6.95 15.95 -12.14
CA ARG A 93 6.85 17.19 -12.92
C ARG A 93 6.30 18.35 -12.10
N GLU A 94 5.34 18.11 -11.22
CA GLU A 94 4.77 19.15 -10.34
C GLU A 94 5.81 19.72 -9.38
N HIS A 95 6.79 18.91 -8.95
CA HIS A 95 7.85 19.35 -8.05
C HIS A 95 9.05 20.02 -8.74
N ARG A 96 9.14 19.98 -10.07
CA ARG A 96 10.21 20.64 -10.84
C ARG A 96 9.84 22.05 -11.32
N LEU A 97 8.59 22.47 -11.10
CA LEU A 97 8.06 23.79 -11.45
C LEU A 97 8.02 24.69 -10.21
#